data_AF-A0A545AET0-F1
#
_entry.id   AF-A0A545AET0-F1
#
_cell.length_a   1.000
_cell.length_b   1.000
_cell.length_c   1.000
_cell.angle_alpha   90.00
_cell.angle_beta   90.00
_cell.angle_gamma   90.00
#
_symmetry.space_group_name_H-M   'P 1'
#
loop_
_entity.id
_entity.type
_entity.pdbx_description
1 polymer ?
#
loop_
_entity_poly.entity_id
_entity_poly.type
_entity_poly.pdbx_seq_one_letter_code
_entity_poly.pdbx_strand_id
1 'polypeptide(L)'
;MHWQLRRGVLAPDGSPWWRSVNENLLRDAYEARLRVRTGRDTGGAVQRWVEFLRTPSPRSWYRAHNASIITGYVEHRALADREKPTERFFMDVAMIRVLYADSLLSNPRLAAGRFALLAPWFGDPRRKWTGVFLSLHNILPATYPLPDEDIEWFLARENRLGHLIDYGVILPRAQRLYEHAAGDLGLPPVLAMVSDGAPCYAWPAAASGAWSSSRYSALKRLAGRALGGASA
;
A
#
# COMPACT_ATOMS: atom_id res chain seq x y z
N MET A 1 2.17 6.53 11.92
CA MET A 1 3.50 6.03 12.31
C MET A 1 3.56 5.34 13.70
N HIS A 2 2.58 5.45 14.61
CA HIS A 2 2.65 4.81 15.95
C HIS A 2 2.92 3.29 15.93
N TRP A 3 2.32 2.54 15.01
CA TRP A 3 2.63 1.12 14.85
C TRP A 3 4.09 0.88 14.46
N GLN A 4 4.63 1.68 13.53
CA GLN A 4 6.03 1.59 13.09
C GLN A 4 7.00 1.87 14.25
N LEU A 5 6.68 2.87 15.10
CA LEU A 5 7.43 3.14 16.32
C LEU A 5 7.39 1.96 17.29
N ARG A 6 6.21 1.44 17.61
CA ARG A 6 6.06 0.29 18.53
C ARG A 6 6.73 -0.98 18.02
N ARG A 7 6.74 -1.20 16.70
CA ARG A 7 7.39 -2.35 16.07
C ARG A 7 8.91 -2.25 16.11
N GLY A 8 9.47 -1.05 16.28
CA GLY A 8 10.91 -0.80 16.22
C GLY A 8 11.44 -0.50 14.82
N VAL A 9 10.59 -0.44 13.78
CA VAL A 9 11.09 -0.19 12.41
C VAL A 9 11.68 1.21 12.24
N LEU A 10 11.30 2.16 13.10
CA LEU A 10 11.84 3.54 13.09
C LEU A 10 12.92 3.78 14.15
N ALA A 11 13.31 2.75 14.90
CA ALA A 11 14.43 2.86 15.83
C ALA A 11 15.76 3.07 15.06
N PRO A 12 16.84 3.56 15.70
CA PRO A 12 18.13 3.73 15.04
C PRO A 12 18.68 2.46 14.38
N ASP A 13 18.46 1.31 15.03
CA ASP A 13 18.74 -0.07 14.58
C ASP A 13 17.59 -0.70 13.77
N GLY A 14 16.52 0.06 13.53
CA GLY A 14 15.38 -0.31 12.72
C GLY A 14 15.68 -0.33 11.21
N SER A 15 14.62 -0.44 10.40
CA SER A 15 14.76 -0.53 8.95
C SER A 15 15.21 0.81 8.35
N PRO A 16 16.36 0.86 7.64
CA PRO A 16 16.75 2.06 6.92
C PRO A 16 15.76 2.40 5.81
N TRP A 17 15.19 1.39 5.13
CA TRP A 17 14.20 1.61 4.07
C TRP A 17 12.92 2.25 4.62
N TRP A 18 12.34 1.71 5.70
CA TRP A 18 11.13 2.28 6.29
C TRP A 18 11.38 3.71 6.77
N ARG A 19 12.54 3.99 7.40
CA ARG A 19 12.88 5.35 7.82
C ARG A 19 12.94 6.31 6.64
N SER A 20 13.62 5.96 5.55
CA SER A 20 13.74 6.83 4.38
C SER A 20 12.40 7.10 3.69
N VAL A 21 11.55 6.08 3.52
CA VAL A 21 10.19 6.28 2.94
C VAL A 21 9.33 7.17 3.83
N ASN A 22 9.38 6.99 5.16
CA ASN A 22 8.63 7.86 6.08
C ASN A 22 9.21 9.28 6.12
N GLU A 23 10.52 9.43 6.00
CA GLU A 23 11.17 10.75 5.93
C GLU A 23 10.72 11.52 4.68
N ASN A 24 10.68 10.87 3.51
CA ASN A 24 10.14 11.47 2.28
C ASN A 24 8.72 12.01 2.50
N LEU A 25 7.83 11.18 3.04
CA LEU A 25 6.45 11.57 3.36
C LEU A 25 6.38 12.81 4.30
N LEU A 26 7.19 12.83 5.36
CA LEU A 26 7.22 13.93 6.32
C LEU A 26 7.79 15.21 5.70
N ARG A 27 8.86 15.07 4.92
CA ARG A 27 9.53 16.17 4.23
C ARG A 27 8.57 16.83 3.25
N ASP A 28 7.88 16.05 2.41
CA ASP A 28 6.95 16.57 1.40
C ASP A 28 5.78 17.32 2.05
N ALA A 29 5.21 16.75 3.12
CA ALA A 29 4.13 17.39 3.86
C ALA A 29 4.58 18.68 4.57
N TYR A 30 5.79 18.69 5.15
CA TYR A 30 6.33 19.86 5.83
C TYR A 30 6.71 20.96 4.84
N GLU A 31 7.35 20.62 3.73
CA GLU A 31 7.67 21.57 2.67
C GLU A 31 6.39 22.21 2.12
N ALA A 32 5.36 21.42 1.82
CA ALA A 32 4.10 21.94 1.33
C ALA A 32 3.47 22.97 2.29
N ARG A 33 3.60 22.77 3.61
CA ARG A 33 3.14 23.75 4.61
C ARG A 33 3.89 25.07 4.52
N LEU A 34 5.20 25.05 4.23
CA LEU A 34 5.99 26.25 3.97
C LEU A 34 5.61 26.90 2.63
N ARG A 35 5.35 26.10 1.59
CA ARG A 35 4.93 26.60 0.26
C ARG A 35 3.58 27.28 0.29
N VAL A 36 2.60 26.74 1.03
CA VAL A 36 1.29 27.39 1.22
C VAL A 36 1.43 28.81 1.80
N ARG A 37 2.41 29.03 2.68
CA ARG A 37 2.67 30.36 3.27
C ARG A 37 3.42 31.31 2.34
N THR A 38 4.30 30.78 1.49
CA THR A 38 5.23 31.58 0.68
C THR A 38 4.76 31.80 -0.76
N GLY A 39 3.78 31.02 -1.23
CA GLY A 39 3.20 31.15 -2.58
C GLY A 39 4.10 30.68 -3.72
N ARG A 40 5.24 30.04 -3.43
CA ARG A 40 6.15 29.54 -4.48
C ARG A 40 5.63 28.25 -5.10
N ASP A 41 5.78 28.15 -6.42
CA ASP A 41 5.47 26.93 -7.17
C ASP A 41 6.35 25.76 -6.74
N THR A 42 5.78 24.57 -6.86
CA THR A 42 6.43 23.29 -6.54
C THR A 42 5.89 22.20 -7.47
N GLY A 43 6.60 21.08 -7.54
CA GLY A 43 6.25 19.94 -8.39
C GLY A 43 6.00 18.66 -7.59
N GLY A 44 5.58 17.61 -8.30
CA GLY A 44 5.51 16.25 -7.75
C GLY A 44 4.60 16.11 -6.51
N ALA A 45 5.08 15.37 -5.51
CA ALA A 45 4.33 15.05 -4.30
C ALA A 45 4.04 16.28 -3.43
N VAL A 46 4.99 17.23 -3.34
CA VAL A 46 4.83 18.48 -2.57
C VAL A 46 3.66 19.30 -3.10
N GLN A 47 3.51 19.41 -4.43
CA GLN A 47 2.37 20.13 -5.03
C GLN A 47 1.02 19.50 -4.65
N ARG A 48 0.95 18.17 -4.61
CA ARG A 48 -0.27 17.46 -4.18
C ARG A 48 -0.57 17.69 -2.70
N TRP A 49 0.45 17.81 -1.86
CA TRP A 49 0.27 18.23 -0.47
C TRP A 49 -0.22 19.68 -0.36
N VAL A 50 0.28 20.60 -1.20
CA VAL A 50 -0.23 21.98 -1.27
C VAL A 50 -1.72 22.00 -1.66
N GLU A 51 -2.12 21.20 -2.66
CA GLU A 51 -3.52 21.02 -3.05
C GLU A 51 -4.38 20.51 -1.89
N PHE A 52 -3.92 19.48 -1.18
CA PHE A 52 -4.61 18.98 0.02
C PHE A 52 -4.73 20.05 1.12
N LEU A 53 -3.65 20.77 1.41
CA LEU A 53 -3.67 21.79 2.47
C LEU A 53 -4.59 22.98 2.14
N ARG A 54 -4.72 23.33 0.85
CA ARG A 54 -5.65 24.38 0.39
C ARG A 54 -7.10 23.90 0.36
N THR A 55 -7.34 22.65 -0.01
CA THR A 55 -8.69 22.08 -0.11
C THR A 55 -8.71 20.65 0.45
N PRO A 56 -8.82 20.50 1.78
CA PRO A 56 -8.72 19.20 2.41
C PRO A 56 -9.89 18.28 2.07
N SER A 57 -9.58 17.09 1.57
CA SER A 57 -10.53 16.01 1.36
C SER A 57 -9.83 14.66 1.51
N PRO A 58 -10.56 13.56 1.78
CA PRO A 58 -10.00 12.21 1.70
C PRO A 58 -9.22 11.96 0.42
N ARG A 59 -9.76 12.43 -0.72
CA ARG A 59 -9.17 12.19 -2.03
C ARG A 59 -7.87 12.95 -2.27
N SER A 60 -7.85 14.24 -1.92
CA SER A 60 -6.62 15.04 -2.01
C SER A 60 -5.55 14.55 -1.03
N TRP A 61 -5.97 14.02 0.13
CA TRP A 61 -5.03 13.37 1.06
C TRP A 61 -4.39 12.11 0.48
N TYR A 62 -5.16 11.15 -0.06
CA TYR A 62 -4.59 9.95 -0.67
C TYR A 62 -3.68 10.27 -1.86
N ARG A 63 -4.05 11.23 -2.71
CA ARG A 63 -3.19 11.65 -3.83
C ARG A 63 -1.84 12.18 -3.34
N ALA A 64 -1.83 13.01 -2.31
CA ALA A 64 -0.60 13.56 -1.74
C ALA A 64 0.24 12.50 -1.02
N HIS A 65 -0.40 11.73 -0.14
CA HIS A 65 0.21 10.65 0.61
C HIS A 65 0.82 9.59 -0.31
N ASN A 66 0.02 9.03 -1.24
CA ASN A 66 0.47 7.94 -2.09
C ASN A 66 1.55 8.38 -3.08
N ALA A 67 1.50 9.63 -3.57
CA ALA A 67 2.60 10.17 -4.37
C ALA A 67 3.92 10.19 -3.59
N SER A 68 3.90 10.64 -2.33
CA SER A 68 5.11 10.67 -1.49
C SER A 68 5.63 9.26 -1.19
N ILE A 69 4.72 8.33 -0.87
CA ILE A 69 5.05 6.93 -0.60
C ILE A 69 5.64 6.26 -1.84
N ILE A 70 5.00 6.35 -3.01
CA ILE A 70 5.46 5.70 -4.24
C ILE A 70 6.81 6.28 -4.68
N THR A 71 6.98 7.61 -4.62
CA THR A 71 8.28 8.24 -4.88
C THR A 71 9.35 7.69 -3.93
N GLY A 72 9.05 7.57 -2.63
CA GLY A 72 9.95 6.94 -1.66
C GLY A 72 10.29 5.48 -1.98
N TYR A 73 9.32 4.67 -2.45
CA TYR A 73 9.58 3.30 -2.89
C TYR A 73 10.55 3.28 -4.07
N VAL A 74 10.35 4.14 -5.07
CA VAL A 74 11.22 4.24 -6.24
C VAL A 74 12.63 4.68 -5.84
N GLU A 75 12.74 5.77 -5.09
CA GLU A 75 14.03 6.36 -4.69
C GLU A 75 14.86 5.46 -3.79
N HIS A 76 14.22 4.68 -2.92
CA HIS A 76 14.90 3.87 -1.90
C HIS A 76 14.96 2.39 -2.23
N ARG A 77 14.79 2.01 -3.51
CA ARG A 77 14.83 0.61 -3.94
C ARG A 77 16.06 -0.15 -3.44
N ALA A 78 17.24 0.46 -3.52
CA ALA A 78 18.48 -0.17 -3.08
C ALA A 78 18.51 -0.50 -1.57
N LEU A 79 17.73 0.21 -0.75
CA LEU A 79 17.58 -0.11 0.68
C LEU A 79 16.65 -1.30 0.89
N ALA A 80 15.60 -1.45 0.07
CA ALA A 80 14.69 -2.60 0.12
C ALA A 80 15.43 -3.90 -0.20
N ASP A 81 16.37 -3.87 -1.15
CA ASP A 81 17.12 -5.07 -1.56
C ASP A 81 18.03 -5.62 -0.45
N ARG A 82 18.33 -4.81 0.58
CA ARG A 82 19.14 -5.20 1.76
C ARG A 82 18.30 -5.79 2.90
N GLU A 83 16.99 -5.71 2.78
CA GLU A 83 16.06 -6.17 3.80
C GLU A 83 15.86 -7.69 3.70
N LYS A 84 15.49 -8.32 4.82
CA LYS A 84 15.22 -9.76 4.85
C LYS A 84 14.10 -10.11 3.86
N PRO A 85 14.11 -11.31 3.25
CA PRO A 85 13.08 -11.72 2.30
C PRO A 85 11.65 -11.51 2.82
N THR A 86 11.39 -11.85 4.08
CA THR A 86 10.09 -11.65 4.71
C THR A 86 9.71 -10.17 4.82
N GLU A 87 10.63 -9.27 5.20
CA GLU A 87 10.37 -7.83 5.22
C GLU A 87 10.07 -7.29 3.82
N ARG A 88 10.81 -7.76 2.80
CA ARG A 88 10.57 -7.41 1.39
C ARG A 88 9.18 -7.80 0.93
N PHE A 89 8.71 -9.00 1.25
CA PHE A 89 7.33 -9.42 0.99
C PHE A 89 6.32 -8.46 1.63
N PHE A 90 6.56 -8.04 2.88
CA PHE A 90 5.66 -7.12 3.56
C PHE A 90 5.65 -5.70 3.01
N MET A 91 6.73 -5.24 2.37
CA MET A 91 6.72 -3.97 1.61
C MET A 91 5.71 -4.04 0.46
N ASP A 92 5.65 -5.18 -0.23
CA ASP A 92 4.72 -5.39 -1.34
C ASP A 92 3.27 -5.48 -0.86
N VAL A 93 3.03 -6.15 0.27
CA VAL A 93 1.72 -6.17 0.96
C VAL A 93 1.29 -4.76 1.38
N ALA A 94 2.22 -3.96 1.92
CA ALA A 94 1.94 -2.58 2.29
C ALA A 94 1.54 -1.73 1.08
N MET A 95 2.27 -1.85 -0.03
CA MET A 95 1.98 -1.12 -1.26
C MET A 95 0.58 -1.46 -1.79
N ILE A 96 0.27 -2.74 -2.02
CA ILE A 96 -1.02 -3.12 -2.62
C ILE A 96 -2.21 -2.69 -1.76
N ARG A 97 -2.06 -2.69 -0.43
CA ARG A 97 -3.07 -2.18 0.50
C ARG A 97 -3.25 -0.68 0.39
N VAL A 98 -2.17 0.09 0.32
CA VAL A 98 -2.26 1.55 0.12
C VAL A 98 -2.98 1.87 -1.18
N LEU A 99 -2.72 1.13 -2.26
CA LEU A 99 -3.40 1.32 -3.55
C LEU A 99 -4.88 0.92 -3.49
N TYR A 100 -5.21 -0.18 -2.82
CA TYR A 100 -6.60 -0.59 -2.64
C TYR A 100 -7.39 0.41 -1.80
N ALA A 101 -6.81 0.92 -0.71
CA ALA A 101 -7.45 1.89 0.17
C ALA A 101 -7.79 3.18 -0.56
N ASP A 102 -6.88 3.71 -1.39
CA ASP A 102 -7.21 4.84 -2.28
C ASP A 102 -8.30 4.46 -3.28
N SER A 103 -8.22 3.27 -3.88
CA SER A 103 -9.21 2.81 -4.88
C SER A 103 -10.63 2.71 -4.34
N LEU A 104 -10.83 2.50 -3.03
CA LEU A 104 -12.16 2.59 -2.40
C LEU A 104 -12.81 3.97 -2.58
N LEU A 105 -12.03 5.03 -2.78
CA LEU A 105 -12.49 6.39 -3.04
C LEU A 105 -12.31 6.79 -4.51
N SER A 106 -11.17 6.44 -5.10
CA SER A 106 -10.75 6.91 -6.42
C SER A 106 -11.30 6.08 -7.57
N ASN A 107 -11.58 4.80 -7.32
CA ASN A 107 -12.26 3.91 -8.26
C ASN A 107 -13.11 2.86 -7.52
N PRO A 108 -14.23 3.26 -6.90
CA PRO A 108 -15.05 2.37 -6.06
C PRO A 108 -15.51 1.09 -6.77
N ARG A 109 -15.73 1.16 -8.09
CA ARG A 109 -16.11 0.00 -8.91
C ARG A 109 -14.96 -0.99 -9.05
N LEU A 110 -13.73 -0.52 -9.24
CA LEU A 110 -12.56 -1.39 -9.25
C LEU A 110 -12.39 -2.08 -7.89
N ALA A 111 -12.44 -1.33 -6.79
CA ALA A 111 -12.18 -1.86 -5.46
C ALA A 111 -13.30 -2.79 -4.95
N ALA A 112 -14.56 -2.41 -5.13
CA ALA A 112 -15.71 -3.05 -4.48
C ALA A 112 -16.80 -3.57 -5.44
N GLY A 113 -16.62 -3.43 -6.76
CA GLY A 113 -17.56 -3.94 -7.77
C GLY A 113 -19.01 -3.51 -7.51
N ARG A 114 -19.88 -4.48 -7.26
CA ARG A 114 -21.32 -4.25 -6.99
C ARG A 114 -21.59 -3.46 -5.70
N PHE A 115 -20.64 -3.43 -4.77
CA PHE A 115 -20.74 -2.68 -3.52
C PHE A 115 -20.06 -1.30 -3.59
N ALA A 116 -19.82 -0.79 -4.80
CA ALA A 116 -19.18 0.51 -5.03
C ALA A 116 -19.80 1.67 -4.23
N LEU A 117 -21.11 1.67 -3.99
CA LEU A 117 -21.79 2.72 -3.22
C LEU A 117 -21.32 2.81 -1.76
N LEU A 118 -20.90 1.70 -1.17
CA LEU A 118 -20.39 1.66 0.20
C LEU A 118 -18.87 1.86 0.26
N ALA A 119 -18.15 1.72 -0.85
CA ALA A 119 -16.68 1.74 -0.85
C ALA A 119 -16.08 3.05 -0.26
N PRO A 120 -16.57 4.25 -0.61
CA PRO A 120 -16.06 5.50 -0.05
C PRO A 120 -16.18 5.55 1.48
N TRP A 121 -17.20 4.89 2.04
CA TRP A 121 -17.41 4.83 3.47
C TRP A 121 -16.26 4.11 4.18
N PHE A 122 -15.72 3.06 3.56
CA PHE A 122 -14.59 2.26 4.04
C PHE A 122 -13.23 2.89 3.74
N GLY A 123 -13.11 3.69 2.68
CA GLY A 123 -11.87 4.35 2.27
C GLY A 123 -11.55 5.65 3.01
N ASP A 124 -12.53 6.30 3.66
CA ASP A 124 -12.34 7.62 4.30
C ASP A 124 -11.33 7.58 5.47
N PRO A 125 -10.15 8.25 5.35
CA PRO A 125 -9.07 8.18 6.34
C PRO A 125 -9.43 8.84 7.69
N ARG A 126 -10.53 9.61 7.75
CA ARG A 126 -11.02 10.22 8.99
C ARG A 126 -11.74 9.21 9.88
N ARG A 127 -12.08 8.02 9.35
CA ARG A 127 -12.84 7.00 10.06
C ARG A 127 -11.94 5.92 10.62
N LYS A 128 -12.27 5.45 11.83
CA LYS A 128 -11.54 4.39 12.56
C LYS A 128 -11.37 3.10 11.76
N TRP A 129 -12.28 2.82 10.81
CA TRP A 129 -12.24 1.63 9.95
C TRP A 129 -11.04 1.57 9.00
N THR A 130 -10.51 2.71 8.54
CA THR A 130 -9.27 2.71 7.72
C THR A 130 -8.08 2.18 8.51
N GLY A 131 -8.06 2.35 9.84
CA GLY A 131 -7.09 1.74 10.74
C GLY A 131 -7.19 0.21 10.82
N VAL A 132 -8.30 -0.42 10.43
CA VAL A 132 -8.42 -1.89 10.42
C VAL A 132 -7.74 -2.49 9.19
N PHE A 133 -7.82 -1.77 8.06
CA PHE A 133 -7.29 -2.22 6.75
C PHE A 133 -5.84 -1.75 6.49
N LEU A 134 -5.51 -0.51 6.86
CA LEU A 134 -4.16 0.05 6.69
C LEU A 134 -3.22 -0.25 7.86
N SER A 135 -3.72 -0.71 9.00
CA SER A 135 -2.83 -1.10 10.09
C SER A 135 -2.20 -2.44 9.77
N LEU A 136 -1.01 -2.34 9.18
CA LEU A 136 -0.04 -3.40 9.03
C LEU A 136 0.18 -4.19 10.33
N HIS A 137 -0.16 -3.67 11.52
CA HIS A 137 -0.12 -4.41 12.78
C HIS A 137 -0.97 -5.69 12.81
N ASN A 138 -2.00 -5.79 11.95
CA ASN A 138 -2.86 -6.97 11.88
C ASN A 138 -2.20 -8.15 11.14
N ILE A 139 -1.01 -7.92 10.57
CA ILE A 139 -0.35 -8.78 9.59
C ILE A 139 1.14 -8.91 9.91
N LEU A 140 1.81 -7.78 10.03
CA LEU A 140 3.19 -7.73 10.48
C LEU A 140 3.29 -8.05 11.99
N PRO A 141 4.17 -8.99 12.37
CA PRO A 141 4.57 -9.22 13.76
C PRO A 141 4.95 -7.93 14.49
N ALA A 142 4.75 -7.95 15.80
CA ALA A 142 4.90 -6.78 16.66
C ALA A 142 6.36 -6.31 16.84
N THR A 143 7.33 -7.01 16.26
CA THR A 143 8.77 -6.72 16.40
C THR A 143 9.46 -6.57 15.04
N TYR A 144 10.58 -5.86 15.05
CA TYR A 144 11.54 -5.70 13.97
C TYR A 144 12.96 -5.97 14.51
N PRO A 145 13.86 -6.59 13.72
CA PRO A 145 13.58 -7.24 12.44
C PRO A 145 12.69 -8.47 12.63
N LEU A 146 12.06 -8.95 11.56
CA LEU A 146 11.41 -10.25 11.61
C LEU A 146 12.42 -11.36 11.96
N PRO A 147 11.99 -12.35 12.77
CA PRO A 147 12.73 -13.60 12.94
C PRO A 147 13.09 -14.22 11.58
N ASP A 148 14.20 -14.94 11.53
CA ASP A 148 14.67 -15.67 10.34
C ASP A 148 13.85 -16.95 10.13
N GLU A 149 12.54 -16.77 9.94
CA GLU A 149 11.58 -17.82 9.65
C GLU A 149 11.11 -17.70 8.20
N ASP A 150 10.73 -18.84 7.61
CA ASP A 150 10.16 -18.87 6.27
C ASP A 150 8.87 -18.02 6.21
N ILE A 151 8.62 -17.37 5.08
CA ILE A 151 7.35 -16.69 4.82
C ILE A 151 6.20 -17.68 4.97
N GLU A 152 6.35 -18.94 4.56
CA GLU A 152 5.32 -19.95 4.77
C GLU A 152 4.95 -20.14 6.24
N TRP A 153 5.92 -20.04 7.15
CA TRP A 153 5.69 -20.09 8.60
C TRP A 153 4.87 -18.88 9.08
N PHE A 154 5.20 -17.68 8.60
CA PHE A 154 4.39 -16.49 8.88
C PHE A 154 2.99 -16.63 8.31
N LEU A 155 2.86 -17.01 7.03
CA LEU A 155 1.56 -17.19 6.38
C LEU A 155 0.68 -18.26 7.07
N ALA A 156 1.29 -19.25 7.73
CA ALA A 156 0.55 -20.28 8.46
C ALA A 156 0.05 -19.84 9.85
N ARG A 157 0.76 -18.94 10.55
CA ARG A 157 0.42 -18.47 11.91
C ARG A 157 -0.37 -17.16 11.95
N GLU A 158 -0.38 -16.42 10.86
CA GLU A 158 -0.91 -15.06 10.84
C GLU A 158 -2.45 -15.00 10.75
N ASN A 159 -2.99 -13.83 11.06
CA ASN A 159 -4.42 -13.59 11.23
C ASN A 159 -5.21 -13.93 9.95
N ARG A 160 -5.99 -15.01 10.00
CA ARG A 160 -6.76 -15.57 8.87
C ARG A 160 -7.60 -14.51 8.13
N LEU A 161 -8.08 -13.49 8.82
CA LEU A 161 -8.89 -12.41 8.24
C LEU A 161 -8.07 -11.44 7.37
N GLY A 162 -6.83 -11.11 7.76
CA GLY A 162 -5.96 -10.25 6.96
C GLY A 162 -5.60 -10.89 5.63
N HIS A 163 -5.25 -12.18 5.69
CA HIS A 163 -4.92 -13.00 4.52
C HIS A 163 -6.12 -13.21 3.60
N LEU A 164 -7.31 -13.40 4.19
CA LEU A 164 -8.56 -13.48 3.42
C LEU A 164 -8.78 -12.23 2.55
N ILE A 165 -8.51 -11.06 3.12
CA ILE A 165 -8.67 -9.78 2.42
C ILE A 165 -7.59 -9.64 1.34
N ASP A 166 -6.32 -9.86 1.68
CA ASP A 166 -5.20 -9.70 0.74
C ASP A 166 -5.33 -10.66 -0.46
N TYR A 167 -5.41 -11.96 -0.21
CA TYR A 167 -5.43 -12.97 -1.27
C TYR A 167 -6.79 -13.11 -1.95
N GLY A 168 -7.87 -12.93 -1.19
CA GLY A 168 -9.23 -13.17 -1.67
C GLY A 168 -9.88 -11.95 -2.33
N VAL A 169 -9.58 -10.74 -1.86
CA VAL A 169 -10.26 -9.50 -2.30
C VAL A 169 -9.33 -8.58 -3.07
N ILE A 170 -8.14 -8.29 -2.56
CA ILE A 170 -7.24 -7.29 -3.14
C ILE A 170 -6.45 -7.87 -4.32
N LEU A 171 -5.73 -8.97 -4.09
CA LEU A 171 -4.79 -9.56 -5.06
C LEU A 171 -5.43 -9.87 -6.42
N PRO A 172 -6.68 -10.35 -6.54
CA PRO A 172 -7.32 -10.57 -7.84
C PRO A 172 -7.48 -9.30 -8.69
N ARG A 173 -7.23 -8.12 -8.12
CA ARG A 173 -7.33 -6.81 -8.77
C ARG A 173 -5.99 -6.09 -8.83
N ALA A 174 -4.91 -6.68 -8.31
CA ALA A 174 -3.62 -6.04 -8.12
C ALA A 174 -3.20 -5.26 -9.37
N GLN A 175 -3.12 -5.93 -10.52
CA GLN A 175 -2.73 -5.32 -11.79
C GLN A 175 -3.49 -4.02 -12.08
N ARG A 176 -4.81 -4.05 -11.98
CA ARG A 176 -5.69 -2.90 -12.25
C ARG A 176 -5.57 -1.80 -11.19
N LEU A 177 -5.26 -2.15 -9.93
CA LEU A 177 -4.99 -1.18 -8.87
C LEU A 177 -3.70 -0.39 -9.16
N TYR A 178 -2.64 -1.09 -9.60
CA TYR A 178 -1.38 -0.47 -10.01
C TYR A 178 -1.56 0.41 -11.25
N GLU A 179 -2.30 -0.05 -12.26
CA GLU A 179 -2.65 0.74 -13.45
C GLU A 179 -3.44 2.00 -13.11
N HIS A 180 -4.45 1.86 -12.25
CA HIS A 180 -5.25 2.98 -11.78
C HIS A 180 -4.38 4.01 -11.04
N ALA A 181 -3.52 3.57 -10.13
CA ALA A 181 -2.61 4.44 -9.39
C ALA A 181 -1.60 5.16 -10.31
N ALA A 182 -1.06 4.44 -11.31
CA ALA A 182 -0.13 5.00 -12.29
C ALA A 182 -0.76 6.17 -13.05
N GLY A 183 -1.98 5.98 -13.56
CA GLY A 183 -2.72 7.01 -14.27
C GLY A 183 -3.16 8.16 -13.37
N ASP A 184 -3.71 7.85 -12.19
CA ASP A 184 -4.24 8.85 -11.27
C ASP A 184 -3.17 9.81 -10.72
N LEU A 185 -2.00 9.25 -10.38
CA LEU A 185 -0.89 9.98 -9.80
C LEU A 185 0.11 10.47 -10.85
N GLY A 186 -0.03 10.06 -12.11
CA GLY A 186 0.97 10.35 -13.15
C GLY A 186 2.34 9.78 -12.79
N LEU A 187 2.38 8.57 -12.20
CA LEU A 187 3.59 7.89 -11.75
C LEU A 187 3.75 6.54 -12.46
N PRO A 188 4.19 6.53 -13.75
CA PRO A 188 4.43 5.29 -14.51
C PRO A 188 5.35 4.26 -13.82
N PRO A 189 6.39 4.64 -13.04
CA PRO A 189 7.26 3.67 -12.37
C PRO A 189 6.54 2.68 -11.45
N VAL A 190 5.34 3.00 -10.96
CA VAL A 190 4.56 2.08 -10.11
C VAL A 190 4.14 0.81 -10.87
N LEU A 191 4.08 0.84 -12.20
CA LEU A 191 3.75 -0.34 -13.01
C LEU A 191 4.83 -1.42 -12.96
N ALA A 192 6.09 -1.04 -12.71
CA ALA A 192 7.18 -2.00 -12.54
C ALA A 192 7.11 -2.77 -11.19
N MET A 193 6.15 -2.43 -10.34
CA MET A 193 5.95 -3.04 -9.02
C MET A 193 4.91 -4.17 -9.03
N VAL A 194 4.41 -4.54 -10.22
CA VAL A 194 3.48 -5.66 -10.43
C VAL A 194 3.83 -6.41 -11.70
N SER A 195 3.74 -7.75 -11.66
CA SER A 195 3.90 -8.63 -12.82
C SER A 195 2.82 -9.70 -12.77
N ASP A 196 2.02 -9.81 -13.82
CA ASP A 196 0.93 -10.81 -13.93
C ASP A 196 -0.03 -10.81 -12.72
N GLY A 197 -0.30 -9.62 -12.17
CA GLY A 197 -1.14 -9.45 -10.99
C GLY A 197 -0.47 -9.86 -9.66
N ALA A 198 0.81 -10.23 -9.66
CA ALA A 198 1.60 -10.44 -8.46
C ALA A 198 2.44 -9.19 -8.15
N PRO A 199 2.33 -8.62 -6.94
CA PRO A 199 3.27 -7.58 -6.49
C PRO A 199 4.72 -8.08 -6.55
N CYS A 200 5.59 -7.25 -7.10
CA CYS A 200 6.99 -7.57 -7.32
C CYS A 200 7.91 -6.36 -7.13
N TYR A 201 7.58 -5.47 -6.20
CA TYR A 201 8.48 -4.38 -5.84
C TYR A 201 9.70 -4.98 -5.15
N ALA A 202 9.63 -5.34 -3.88
CA ALA A 202 10.76 -5.90 -3.17
C ALA A 202 10.78 -7.43 -3.25
N TRP A 203 9.64 -8.11 -3.43
CA TRP A 203 9.60 -9.55 -3.64
C TRP A 203 9.96 -9.93 -5.10
N PRO A 204 10.76 -10.97 -5.34
CA PRO A 204 11.11 -11.35 -6.70
C PRO A 204 9.89 -11.81 -7.51
N ALA A 205 9.74 -11.30 -8.74
CA ALA A 205 8.66 -11.72 -9.66
C ALA A 205 8.71 -13.23 -9.96
N ALA A 206 9.92 -13.80 -10.06
CA ALA A 206 10.12 -15.24 -10.25
C ALA A 206 9.62 -16.10 -9.07
N ALA A 207 9.46 -15.51 -7.89
CA ALA A 207 8.95 -16.16 -6.69
C ALA A 207 7.46 -15.84 -6.44
N SER A 208 6.68 -15.60 -7.51
CA SER A 208 5.26 -15.23 -7.42
C SER A 208 4.37 -16.31 -6.76
N GLY A 209 4.89 -17.52 -6.57
CA GLY A 209 4.24 -18.60 -5.83
C GLY A 209 3.76 -18.20 -4.43
N ALA A 210 4.48 -17.29 -3.75
CA ALA A 210 4.06 -16.73 -2.46
C ALA A 210 2.71 -15.99 -2.54
N TRP A 211 2.36 -15.44 -3.71
CA TRP A 211 1.06 -14.79 -3.95
C TRP A 211 -0.04 -15.78 -4.36
N SER A 212 0.30 -17.04 -4.61
CA SER A 212 -0.66 -18.09 -5.00
C SER A 212 -1.00 -18.97 -3.80
N SER A 213 -2.22 -18.82 -3.27
CA SER A 213 -2.72 -19.68 -2.19
C SER A 213 -3.92 -20.50 -2.66
N SER A 214 -3.75 -21.82 -2.75
CA SER A 214 -4.83 -22.76 -3.08
C SER A 214 -5.97 -22.71 -2.05
N ARG A 215 -5.63 -22.39 -0.79
CA ARG A 215 -6.56 -22.30 0.34
C ARG A 215 -7.67 -21.27 0.13
N TYR A 216 -7.41 -20.21 -0.65
CA TYR A 216 -8.37 -19.12 -0.87
C TYR A 216 -8.99 -19.12 -2.28
N SER A 217 -8.78 -20.19 -3.06
CA SER A 217 -9.27 -20.29 -4.45
C SER A 217 -10.80 -20.15 -4.57
N ALA A 218 -11.57 -20.73 -3.65
CA ALA A 218 -13.03 -20.60 -3.64
C ALA A 218 -13.49 -19.17 -3.35
N LEU A 219 -12.83 -18.49 -2.41
CA LEU A 219 -13.14 -17.09 -2.11
C LEU A 219 -12.71 -16.17 -3.25
N LYS A 220 -11.56 -16.41 -3.87
CA LYS A 220 -11.10 -15.69 -5.07
C LYS A 220 -12.16 -15.76 -6.17
N ARG A 221 -12.77 -16.93 -6.39
CA ARG A 221 -13.89 -17.10 -7.33
C ARG A 221 -15.16 -16.34 -6.91
N LEU A 222 -15.54 -16.44 -5.64
CA LEU A 222 -16.72 -15.73 -5.11
C LEU A 222 -16.56 -14.21 -5.16
N ALA A 223 -15.41 -13.69 -4.75
CA ALA A 223 -15.03 -12.29 -4.85
C ALA A 223 -14.96 -11.84 -6.32
N GLY A 224 -14.44 -12.68 -7.22
CA GLY A 224 -14.53 -12.44 -8.67
C GLY A 224 -15.97 -12.24 -9.13
N ARG A 225 -16.90 -13.11 -8.72
CA ARG A 225 -18.33 -13.02 -9.09
C ARG A 225 -19.06 -11.84 -8.45
N ALA A 226 -18.83 -11.58 -7.16
CA ALA A 226 -19.54 -10.55 -6.40
C ALA A 226 -19.01 -9.13 -6.67
N LEU A 227 -17.71 -9.00 -6.89
CA LEU A 227 -17.01 -7.72 -7.05
C LEU A 227 -16.58 -7.48 -8.51
N GLY A 228 -17.10 -8.25 -9.47
CA GLY A 228 -16.97 -7.97 -10.91
C GLY A 228 -15.56 -8.20 -11.50
N GLY A 229 -14.86 -9.24 -11.06
CA GLY A 229 -13.65 -9.70 -11.74
C GLY A 229 -14.01 -10.29 -13.10
N ALA A 230 -13.60 -9.60 -14.16
CA ALA A 230 -13.48 -10.22 -15.48
C ALA A 230 -12.50 -11.38 -15.36
N SER A 231 -12.91 -12.53 -15.87
CA SER A 231 -12.04 -13.63 -16.20
C SER A 231 -10.87 -13.12 -17.02
N ALA A 232 -9.66 -13.43 -16.57
CA ALA A 232 -8.54 -13.80 -17.42
C ALA A 232 -7.81 -14.93 -16.67
#